data_AF-A0AAV3ET93-F1
#
_entry.id   AF-A0AAV3ET93-F1
#
_cell.length_a   1.000
_cell.length_b   1.000
_cell.length_c   1.000
_cell.angle_alpha   90.00
_cell.angle_beta   90.00
_cell.angle_gamma   90.00
#
_symmetry.space_group_name_H-M   'P 1'
#
loop_
_entity.id
_entity.type
_entity.pdbx_description
1 polymer ?
#
loop_
_entity_poly.entity_id
_entity_poly.type
_entity_poly.pdbx_seq_one_letter_code
_entity_poly.pdbx_strand_id
1 'polypeptide(L)'
;MEFKVCDDEIFGVFVVKNSNIQFRRTLNYKSTFVGLNEYQKHINIYQRPILIVTESPHVDEFVVNGLKDLTTGLPVNSRPVNGFSGSKIEEYGLYILQKLSITLPDGLYPLVVINALQEQCSEGQNPKRLRTRNFIKLWPNRMDYFERRIQNWNPIAIINACTSGDFYLKADSGELTMKGAVDGMNRSVFNRNFRELLEKEFQYVETQRLDDTETPLIFMGDISLSGLVMYVIDSVYNNTETLIYKTSHPSAWRNKAPYVGRYNRNLYYFKKYEL
;
A
#
# COMPACT_ATOMS: atom_id res chain seq x y z
N MET A 1 16.68 11.51 -10.55
CA MET A 1 15.52 12.30 -10.08
C MET A 1 15.28 11.90 -8.65
N GLU A 2 15.22 12.87 -7.74
CA GLU A 2 15.03 12.64 -6.31
C GLU A 2 13.53 12.71 -6.00
N PHE A 3 12.94 11.58 -5.59
CA PHE A 3 11.53 11.54 -5.21
C PHE A 3 11.37 12.03 -3.77
N LYS A 4 10.28 12.77 -3.49
CA LYS A 4 9.90 13.03 -2.10
C LYS A 4 9.47 11.72 -1.44
N VAL A 5 9.87 11.51 -0.18
CA VAL A 5 9.62 10.28 0.57
C VAL A 5 8.66 10.48 1.74
N CYS A 6 7.89 9.44 2.06
CA CYS A 6 6.90 9.44 3.13
C CYS A 6 7.00 8.18 3.99
N ASP A 7 7.32 8.39 5.26
CA ASP A 7 7.56 7.31 6.23
C ASP A 7 6.29 6.63 6.74
N ASP A 8 6.46 5.46 7.34
CA ASP A 8 5.37 4.70 7.95
C ASP A 8 4.96 5.32 9.28
N GLU A 9 3.66 5.34 9.56
CA GLU A 9 3.13 5.99 10.76
C GLU A 9 2.18 5.08 11.53
N ILE A 10 2.29 5.10 12.86
CA ILE A 10 1.21 4.69 13.75
C ILE A 10 0.08 5.71 13.64
N PHE A 11 -0.88 5.39 12.79
CA PHE A 11 -2.02 6.25 12.49
C PHE A 11 -2.97 6.36 13.69
N GLY A 12 -3.11 5.29 14.48
CA GLY A 12 -3.94 5.32 15.68
C GLY A 12 -3.85 4.02 16.46
N VAL A 13 -4.77 3.85 17.40
CA VAL A 13 -4.81 2.67 18.27
C VAL A 13 -6.26 2.22 18.42
N PHE A 14 -6.51 0.94 18.20
CA PHE A 14 -7.74 0.30 18.64
C PHE A 14 -7.61 -0.10 20.10
N VAL A 15 -8.56 0.36 20.92
CA VAL A 15 -8.67 0.02 22.34
C VAL A 15 -9.75 -1.04 22.46
N VAL A 16 -9.36 -2.24 22.89
CA VAL A 16 -10.27 -3.35 23.13
C VAL A 16 -10.45 -3.51 24.64
N LYS A 17 -11.70 -3.44 25.12
CA LYS A 17 -12.04 -3.64 26.52
C LYS A 17 -13.42 -4.27 26.65
N ASN A 18 -13.53 -5.42 27.32
CA ASN A 18 -14.78 -6.15 27.50
C ASN A 18 -15.55 -6.34 26.18
N SER A 19 -14.84 -6.78 25.13
CA SER A 19 -15.36 -6.95 23.76
C SER A 19 -15.82 -5.68 23.05
N ASN A 20 -15.71 -4.50 23.67
CA ASN A 20 -15.94 -3.22 23.01
C ASN A 20 -14.65 -2.72 22.37
N ILE A 21 -14.74 -2.27 21.12
CA ILE A 21 -13.61 -1.75 20.36
C ILE A 21 -13.84 -0.28 20.06
N GLN A 22 -12.88 0.56 20.42
CA GLN A 22 -12.85 1.98 20.08
C GLN A 22 -11.61 2.30 19.26
N PHE A 23 -11.74 3.11 18.22
CA PHE A 23 -10.59 3.66 17.51
C PHE A 23 -10.23 5.02 18.09
N ARG A 24 -8.93 5.24 18.37
CA ARG A 24 -8.39 6.51 18.86
C ARG A 24 -7.22 6.94 18.00
N ARG A 25 -7.19 8.20 17.63
CA ARG A 25 -6.05 8.82 16.96
C ARG A 25 -4.92 9.10 17.96
N THR A 26 -3.71 9.22 17.45
CA THR A 26 -2.58 9.69 18.26
C THR A 26 -2.86 11.09 18.81
N LEU A 27 -2.44 11.34 20.05
CA LEU A 27 -2.61 12.66 20.67
C LEU A 27 -1.88 13.71 19.83
N ASN A 28 -2.50 14.88 19.65
CA ASN A 28 -1.96 15.96 18.82
C ASN A 28 -1.60 15.50 17.40
N TYR A 29 -2.37 14.56 16.84
CA TYR A 29 -2.11 13.98 15.51
C TYR A 29 -1.67 15.02 14.49
N LYS A 30 -2.37 16.16 14.38
CA LYS A 30 -2.04 17.22 13.40
C LYS A 30 -0.60 17.74 13.46
N SER A 31 0.05 17.73 14.63
CA SER A 31 1.40 18.26 14.83
C SER A 31 2.44 17.21 15.24
N THR A 32 2.03 15.97 15.50
CA THR A 32 2.90 14.91 16.03
C THR A 32 2.89 13.68 15.13
N PHE A 33 4.04 13.33 14.55
CA PHE A 33 4.28 12.11 13.78
C PHE A 33 4.77 11.00 14.72
N VAL A 34 4.23 9.80 14.56
CA VAL A 34 4.58 8.64 15.40
C VAL A 34 5.06 7.49 14.53
N GLY A 35 6.38 7.37 14.37
CA GLY A 35 7.01 6.31 13.57
C GLY A 35 7.28 5.01 14.34
N LEU A 36 7.92 4.05 13.66
CA LEU A 36 8.31 2.75 14.23
C LEU A 36 9.18 2.86 15.49
N ASN A 37 10.10 3.84 15.54
CA ASN A 37 10.97 4.02 16.70
C ASN A 37 10.18 4.25 17.99
N GLU A 38 9.06 4.97 17.91
CA GLU A 38 8.19 5.19 19.06
C GLU A 38 7.44 3.92 19.46
N TYR A 39 6.95 3.15 18.46
CA TYR A 39 6.35 1.84 18.72
C TYR A 39 7.30 0.92 19.50
N GLN A 40 8.56 0.83 19.04
CA GLN A 40 9.56 -0.06 19.64
C GLN A 40 9.86 0.28 21.10
N LYS A 41 9.89 1.56 21.47
CA LYS A 41 10.06 1.99 22.88
C LYS A 41 8.93 1.52 23.79
N HIS A 42 7.72 1.40 23.23
CA HIS A 42 6.50 1.08 23.96
C HIS A 42 5.92 -0.29 23.61
N ILE A 43 6.73 -1.18 23.00
CA ILE A 43 6.26 -2.48 22.50
C ILE A 43 5.65 -3.35 23.60
N ASN A 44 6.10 -3.21 24.85
CA ASN A 44 5.59 -3.95 26.00
C ASN A 44 4.17 -3.50 26.46
N ILE A 45 3.70 -2.34 25.99
CA ILE A 45 2.38 -1.78 26.32
C ILE A 45 1.36 -2.16 25.24
N TYR A 46 1.83 -2.31 24.01
CA TYR A 46 0.98 -2.56 22.84
C TYR A 46 0.90 -4.05 22.52
N GLN A 47 -0.27 -4.45 22.03
CA GLN A 47 -0.43 -5.71 21.33
C GLN A 47 0.19 -5.61 19.92
N ARG A 48 0.35 -6.77 19.27
CA ARG A 48 0.79 -6.85 17.86
C ARG A 48 -0.11 -5.95 16.99
N PRO A 49 0.47 -5.17 16.05
CA PRO A 49 -0.28 -4.15 15.32
C PRO A 49 -1.17 -4.72 14.21
N ILE A 50 -2.01 -3.86 13.65
CA ILE A 50 -2.71 -4.07 12.38
C ILE A 50 -2.09 -3.13 11.36
N LEU A 51 -1.67 -3.66 10.20
CA LEU A 51 -1.09 -2.88 9.11
C LEU A 51 -2.11 -2.66 8.00
N ILE A 52 -2.20 -1.42 7.51
CA ILE A 52 -2.85 -1.09 6.23
C ILE A 52 -1.76 -0.65 5.25
N VAL A 53 -1.68 -1.33 4.11
CA VAL A 53 -0.70 -1.05 3.06
C VAL A 53 -1.34 -0.31 1.89
N THR A 54 -0.91 0.92 1.62
CA THR A 54 -1.28 1.72 0.43
C THR A 54 -0.15 1.70 -0.60
N GLU A 55 -0.41 2.08 -1.85
CA GLU A 55 0.63 1.94 -2.90
C GLU A 55 1.84 2.87 -2.69
N SER A 56 1.61 4.18 -2.64
CA SER A 56 2.63 5.22 -2.65
C SER A 56 1.98 6.55 -2.23
N PRO A 57 2.72 7.48 -1.60
CA PRO A 57 2.17 8.78 -1.24
C PRO A 57 1.75 9.61 -2.48
N HIS A 58 0.81 10.52 -2.28
CA HIS A 58 0.33 11.52 -3.23
C HIS A 58 0.68 12.94 -2.75
N VAL A 59 0.14 13.98 -3.39
CA VAL A 59 0.46 15.38 -3.04
C VAL A 59 0.07 15.76 -1.62
N ASP A 60 -1.07 15.27 -1.14
CA ASP A 60 -1.63 15.65 0.16
C ASP A 60 -0.76 15.17 1.32
N GLU A 61 -0.04 14.06 1.15
CA GLU A 61 0.93 13.52 2.09
C GLU A 61 2.08 14.50 2.38
N PHE A 62 2.37 15.43 1.47
CA PHE A 62 3.43 16.44 1.65
C PHE A 62 2.90 17.82 2.04
N VAL A 63 1.59 17.96 2.25
CA VAL A 63 0.96 19.19 2.75
C VAL A 63 0.85 19.10 4.28
N VAL A 64 1.98 19.23 4.96
CA VAL A 64 2.07 19.21 6.43
C VAL A 64 2.60 20.55 6.95
N ASN A 65 2.11 21.00 8.10
CA ASN A 65 2.54 22.25 8.73
C ASN A 65 2.86 22.01 10.22
N GLY A 66 4.10 22.29 10.61
CA GLY A 66 4.55 22.14 12.01
C GLY A 66 4.55 20.71 12.53
N LEU A 67 4.59 19.72 11.63
CA LEU A 67 4.66 18.30 12.00
C LEU A 67 6.05 17.97 12.53
N LYS A 68 6.11 17.33 13.69
CA LYS A 68 7.36 16.89 14.34
C LYS A 68 7.29 15.42 14.70
N ASP A 69 8.41 14.72 14.54
CA ASP A 69 8.56 13.36 15.01
C ASP A 69 8.55 13.33 16.54
N LEU A 70 7.72 12.47 17.13
CA LEU A 70 7.55 12.40 18.58
C LEU A 70 8.83 11.98 19.30
N THR A 71 9.61 11.10 18.70
CA THR A 71 10.82 10.53 19.30
C THR A 71 11.97 11.54 19.30
N THR A 72 12.21 12.21 18.18
CA THR A 72 13.38 13.08 17.95
C THR A 72 13.07 14.56 18.14
N GLY A 73 11.81 14.96 18.07
CA GLY A 73 11.38 16.36 18.06
C GLY A 73 11.71 17.11 16.76
N LEU A 74 12.32 16.43 15.77
CA LEU A 74 12.73 17.03 14.50
C LEU A 74 11.53 17.23 13.56
N PRO A 75 11.57 18.23 12.66
CA PRO A 75 10.53 18.42 11.66
C PRO A 75 10.38 17.21 10.74
N VAL A 76 9.13 16.87 10.41
CA VAL A 76 8.78 15.85 9.42
C VAL A 76 8.02 16.54 8.28
N ASN A 77 8.43 16.28 7.04
CA ASN A 77 7.94 16.98 5.86
C ASN A 77 6.85 16.21 5.09
N SER A 78 6.41 15.07 5.61
CA SER A 78 5.39 14.23 4.99
C SER A 78 4.68 13.36 6.02
N ARG A 79 3.50 12.88 5.67
CA ARG A 79 2.72 11.95 6.48
C ARG A 79 1.89 11.04 5.58
N PRO A 80 1.88 9.72 5.80
CA PRO A 80 1.11 8.83 4.95
C PRO A 80 -0.37 9.12 5.11
N VAL A 81 -1.14 8.98 4.02
CA VAL A 81 -2.59 9.17 4.00
C VAL A 81 -3.08 10.50 4.63
N ASN A 82 -2.28 11.57 4.60
CA ASN A 82 -2.61 12.86 5.24
C ASN A 82 -3.81 13.60 4.61
N GLY A 83 -4.30 13.13 3.46
CA GLY A 83 -5.47 13.68 2.78
C GLY A 83 -6.75 12.87 3.01
N PHE A 84 -7.54 12.78 1.93
CA PHE A 84 -8.83 12.09 1.93
C PHE A 84 -8.75 10.62 2.33
N SER A 85 -7.67 9.91 1.97
CA SER A 85 -7.48 8.52 2.34
C SER A 85 -7.43 8.33 3.86
N GLY A 86 -6.77 9.23 4.59
CA GLY A 86 -6.68 9.16 6.05
C GLY A 86 -8.02 9.40 6.73
N SER A 87 -8.80 10.38 6.27
CA SER A 87 -10.14 10.60 6.83
C SER A 87 -11.05 9.37 6.64
N LYS A 88 -10.87 8.63 5.53
CA LYS A 88 -11.58 7.36 5.31
C LYS A 88 -11.07 6.22 6.16
N ILE A 89 -9.77 6.15 6.46
CA ILE A 89 -9.23 5.21 7.45
C ILE A 89 -9.78 5.50 8.85
N GLU A 90 -9.91 6.76 9.23
CA GLU A 90 -10.50 7.14 10.51
C GLU A 90 -11.99 6.79 10.59
N GLU A 91 -12.75 7.00 9.52
CA GLU A 91 -14.19 6.69 9.45
C GLU A 91 -14.47 5.17 9.43
N TYR A 92 -13.70 4.39 8.65
CA TYR A 92 -13.97 2.97 8.41
C TYR A 92 -13.02 2.00 9.10
N GLY A 93 -12.01 2.47 9.85
CA GLY A 93 -11.02 1.60 10.49
C GLY A 93 -11.65 0.55 11.41
N LEU A 94 -12.65 0.95 12.20
CA LEU A 94 -13.42 0.04 13.06
C LEU A 94 -14.24 -0.97 12.23
N TYR A 95 -14.87 -0.51 11.14
CA TYR A 95 -15.62 -1.38 10.25
C TYR A 95 -14.72 -2.45 9.62
N ILE A 96 -13.52 -2.08 9.16
CA ILE A 96 -12.55 -3.02 8.59
C ILE A 96 -12.15 -4.05 9.64
N LEU A 97 -11.83 -3.61 10.85
CA LEU A 97 -11.45 -4.49 11.95
C LEU A 97 -12.54 -5.53 12.26
N GLN A 98 -13.80 -5.10 12.34
CA GLN A 98 -14.94 -5.98 12.56
C GLN A 98 -15.14 -7.01 11.43
N LYS A 99 -14.68 -6.70 10.20
CA LYS A 99 -14.75 -7.60 9.05
C LYS A 99 -13.58 -8.58 8.94
N LEU A 100 -12.51 -8.41 9.70
CA LEU A 100 -11.39 -9.37 9.70
C LEU A 100 -11.76 -10.73 10.31
N SER A 101 -12.93 -10.85 10.95
CA SER A 101 -13.39 -12.06 11.65
C SER A 101 -12.37 -12.57 12.66
N ILE A 102 -11.71 -11.64 13.38
CA ILE A 102 -10.73 -11.93 14.42
C ILE A 102 -11.31 -11.62 15.79
N THR A 103 -10.94 -12.43 16.77
CA THR A 103 -11.20 -12.14 18.19
C THR A 103 -9.96 -11.50 18.78
N LEU A 104 -10.08 -10.27 19.26
CA LEU A 104 -9.01 -9.57 19.94
C LEU A 104 -9.23 -9.61 21.46
N PRO A 105 -8.25 -10.06 22.27
CA PRO A 105 -8.30 -9.88 23.72
C PRO A 105 -8.20 -8.39 24.10
N ASP A 106 -8.53 -8.08 25.35
CA ASP A 106 -8.37 -6.74 25.90
C ASP A 106 -6.93 -6.23 25.73
N GLY A 107 -6.79 -4.99 25.24
CA GLY A 107 -5.48 -4.43 24.92
C GLY A 107 -5.52 -3.25 23.97
N LEU A 108 -4.32 -2.80 23.59
CA LEU A 108 -4.08 -1.66 22.72
C LEU A 108 -3.42 -2.14 21.44
N TYR A 109 -4.11 -2.02 20.30
CA TYR A 109 -3.63 -2.51 19.00
C TYR A 109 -3.32 -1.32 18.09
N PRO A 110 -2.04 -1.00 17.84
CA PRO A 110 -1.69 0.06 16.91
C PRO A 110 -2.21 -0.24 15.51
N LEU A 111 -2.83 0.75 14.88
CA LEU A 111 -3.10 0.78 13.46
C LEU A 111 -1.96 1.54 12.78
N VAL A 112 -1.19 0.83 11.96
CA VAL A 112 -0.06 1.40 11.23
C VAL A 112 -0.44 1.52 9.76
N VAL A 113 -0.13 2.66 9.17
CA VAL A 113 -0.26 2.87 7.73
C VAL A 113 1.13 2.84 7.11
N ILE A 114 1.28 1.99 6.10
CA ILE A 114 2.52 1.75 5.38
C ILE A 114 2.28 1.99 3.89
N ASN A 115 3.13 2.78 3.24
CA ASN A 115 3.16 2.81 1.78
C ASN A 115 4.06 1.69 1.26
N ALA A 116 3.68 0.98 0.21
CA ALA A 116 4.52 -0.04 -0.42
C ALA A 116 5.80 0.59 -0.99
N LEU A 117 5.67 1.72 -1.69
CA LEU A 117 6.78 2.63 -2.01
C LEU A 117 6.66 3.90 -1.18
N GLN A 118 7.76 4.32 -0.54
CA GLN A 118 7.77 5.59 0.20
C GLN A 118 7.86 6.80 -0.76
N GLU A 119 8.27 6.59 -2.00
CA GLU A 119 8.41 7.63 -3.03
C GLU A 119 7.07 8.11 -3.60
N GLN A 120 6.92 9.43 -3.76
CA GLN A 120 5.79 10.05 -4.45
C GLN A 120 5.77 9.74 -5.95
N CYS A 121 5.20 8.60 -6.31
CA CYS A 121 5.19 8.11 -7.69
C CYS A 121 4.40 9.00 -8.66
N SER A 122 3.48 9.85 -8.19
CA SER A 122 2.76 10.81 -9.05
C SER A 122 3.56 12.06 -9.40
N GLU A 123 4.66 12.35 -8.68
CA GLU A 123 5.46 13.58 -8.84
C GLU A 123 4.64 14.89 -8.82
N GLY A 124 3.50 14.89 -8.14
CA GLY A 124 2.59 16.04 -8.12
C GLY A 124 1.73 16.23 -9.37
N GLN A 125 1.80 15.29 -10.32
CA GLN A 125 1.01 15.32 -11.55
C GLN A 125 -0.22 14.43 -11.47
N ASN A 126 -1.05 14.47 -12.52
CA ASN A 126 -2.19 13.57 -12.67
C ASN A 126 -1.72 12.10 -12.50
N PRO A 127 -2.28 11.34 -11.54
CA PRO A 127 -1.87 9.96 -11.27
C PRO A 127 -1.90 9.04 -12.48
N LYS A 128 -2.81 9.26 -13.44
CA LYS A 128 -2.93 8.45 -14.66
C LYS A 128 -1.76 8.62 -15.64
N ARG A 129 -0.93 9.64 -15.44
CA ARG A 129 0.26 9.85 -16.28
C ARG A 129 1.44 9.05 -15.75
N LEU A 130 1.79 9.28 -14.48
CA LEU A 130 3.09 8.86 -13.95
C LEU A 130 3.00 7.79 -12.85
N ARG A 131 1.98 7.80 -11.99
CA ARG A 131 1.99 7.00 -10.75
C ARG A 131 2.22 5.51 -11.02
N THR A 132 1.42 4.90 -11.89
CA THR A 132 1.55 3.48 -12.23
C THR A 132 2.91 3.17 -12.88
N ARG A 133 3.38 4.04 -13.77
CA ARG A 133 4.66 3.87 -14.48
C ARG A 133 5.86 3.96 -13.54
N ASN A 134 5.88 4.99 -12.69
CA ASN A 134 6.94 5.19 -11.71
C ASN A 134 6.95 4.09 -10.66
N PHE A 135 5.77 3.60 -10.24
CA PHE A 135 5.68 2.44 -9.37
C PHE A 135 6.35 1.23 -10.01
N ILE A 136 5.96 0.85 -11.24
CA ILE A 136 6.54 -0.30 -11.96
C ILE A 136 8.05 -0.14 -12.14
N LYS A 137 8.52 1.07 -12.45
CA LYS A 137 9.95 1.38 -12.63
C LYS A 137 10.76 1.23 -11.34
N LEU A 138 10.22 1.69 -10.21
CA LEU A 138 10.92 1.68 -8.93
C LEU A 138 10.83 0.33 -8.21
N TRP A 139 9.73 -0.39 -8.38
CA TRP A 139 9.40 -1.59 -7.62
C TRP A 139 10.51 -2.65 -7.56
N PRO A 140 11.17 -3.04 -8.67
CA PRO A 140 12.24 -4.04 -8.63
C PRO A 140 13.38 -3.70 -7.66
N ASN A 141 13.71 -2.41 -7.52
CA ASN A 141 14.79 -1.94 -6.65
C ASN A 141 14.32 -1.57 -5.23
N ARG A 142 13.03 -1.75 -4.94
CA ARG A 142 12.39 -1.33 -3.68
C ARG A 142 11.65 -2.44 -2.96
N MET A 143 11.43 -3.57 -3.63
CA MET A 143 10.78 -4.74 -3.09
C MET A 143 11.40 -5.18 -1.75
N ASP A 144 12.72 -5.40 -1.71
CA ASP A 144 13.42 -5.82 -0.49
C ASP A 144 13.34 -4.78 0.63
N TYR A 145 13.28 -3.50 0.28
CA TYR A 145 13.13 -2.44 1.27
C TYR A 145 11.73 -2.45 1.88
N PHE A 146 10.68 -2.64 1.08
CA PHE A 146 9.32 -2.85 1.58
C PHE A 146 9.22 -4.10 2.44
N GLU A 147 9.79 -5.23 1.98
CA GLU A 147 9.85 -6.49 2.72
C GLU A 147 10.44 -6.30 4.12
N ARG A 148 11.64 -5.72 4.22
CA ARG A 148 12.30 -5.46 5.51
C ARG A 148 11.45 -4.56 6.41
N ARG A 149 10.82 -3.53 5.86
CA ARG A 149 9.96 -2.64 6.64
C ARG A 149 8.75 -3.36 7.21
N ILE A 150 8.04 -4.17 6.41
CA ILE A 150 6.87 -4.88 6.93
C ILE A 150 7.27 -5.92 7.97
N GLN A 151 8.38 -6.65 7.78
CA GLN A 151 8.89 -7.65 8.75
C GLN A 151 9.11 -7.09 10.16
N ASN A 152 9.53 -5.82 10.27
CA ASN A 152 9.82 -5.18 11.55
C ASN A 152 8.59 -4.94 12.45
N TRP A 153 7.36 -5.15 11.95
CA TRP A 153 6.13 -4.86 12.69
C TRP A 153 5.47 -6.05 13.39
N ASN A 154 5.75 -7.31 12.97
CA ASN A 154 5.11 -8.53 13.51
C ASN A 154 3.57 -8.41 13.76
N PRO A 155 2.77 -8.09 12.73
CA PRO A 155 1.36 -7.74 12.90
C PRO A 155 0.45 -8.95 13.14
N ILE A 156 -0.72 -8.70 13.75
CA ILE A 156 -1.83 -9.68 13.80
C ILE A 156 -2.45 -9.81 12.41
N ALA A 157 -2.63 -8.67 11.74
CA ALA A 157 -3.20 -8.63 10.41
C ALA A 157 -2.50 -7.58 9.55
N ILE A 158 -2.32 -7.91 8.27
CA ILE A 158 -1.85 -7.00 7.22
C ILE A 158 -2.88 -6.95 6.11
N ILE A 159 -3.27 -5.74 5.72
CA ILE A 159 -4.34 -5.50 4.78
C ILE A 159 -3.78 -4.72 3.59
N ASN A 160 -3.73 -5.36 2.43
CA ASN A 160 -3.38 -4.69 1.18
C ASN A 160 -4.56 -3.84 0.70
N ALA A 161 -4.39 -2.53 0.76
CA ALA A 161 -5.33 -1.52 0.30
C ALA A 161 -4.82 -0.77 -0.95
N CYS A 162 -3.86 -1.34 -1.68
CA CYS A 162 -3.33 -0.74 -2.89
C CYS A 162 -4.37 -0.71 -4.02
N THR A 163 -4.30 0.31 -4.87
CA THR A 163 -5.10 0.32 -6.11
C THR A 163 -4.61 -0.73 -7.11
N SER A 164 -5.41 -1.04 -8.13
CA SER A 164 -4.91 -1.84 -9.27
C SER A 164 -3.90 -1.07 -10.13
N GLY A 165 -3.85 0.25 -10.01
CA GLY A 165 -3.21 1.14 -10.98
C GLY A 165 -4.25 1.80 -11.89
N ASP A 166 -3.89 2.96 -12.41
CA ASP A 166 -4.64 3.70 -13.43
C ASP A 166 -3.63 4.43 -14.30
N PHE A 167 -3.81 4.36 -15.61
CA PHE A 167 -2.86 4.92 -16.57
C PHE A 167 -3.51 5.22 -17.91
N TYR A 168 -2.99 6.20 -18.63
CA TYR A 168 -3.28 6.41 -20.04
C TYR A 168 -2.46 5.48 -20.92
N LEU A 169 -3.01 5.01 -22.04
CA LEU A 169 -2.28 4.23 -23.05
C LEU A 169 -1.50 5.15 -24.00
N LYS A 170 -0.34 4.73 -24.50
CA LYS A 170 0.35 5.43 -25.59
C LYS A 170 -0.25 5.03 -26.94
N ALA A 171 -0.51 6.02 -27.79
CA ALA A 171 -0.81 5.80 -29.21
C ALA A 171 0.47 5.36 -29.95
N ASP A 172 0.32 4.87 -31.18
CA ASP A 172 1.46 4.52 -32.05
C ASP A 172 2.37 5.72 -32.34
N SER A 173 1.83 6.96 -32.24
CA SER A 173 2.60 8.21 -32.32
C SER A 173 3.50 8.48 -31.10
N GLY A 174 3.38 7.68 -30.04
CA GLY A 174 4.08 7.88 -28.76
C GLY A 174 3.35 8.80 -27.77
N GLU A 175 2.30 9.50 -28.18
CA GLU A 175 1.51 10.37 -27.31
C GLU A 175 0.56 9.58 -26.39
N LEU A 176 0.35 10.06 -25.15
CA LEU A 176 -0.63 9.45 -24.24
C LEU A 176 -2.06 9.75 -24.69
N THR A 177 -2.80 8.72 -25.05
CA THR A 177 -4.24 8.80 -25.29
C THR A 177 -4.98 9.08 -23.97
N MET A 178 -5.95 9.99 -23.98
CA MET A 178 -6.81 10.24 -22.80
C MET A 178 -7.74 9.07 -22.46
N LYS A 179 -7.67 7.96 -23.20
CA LYS A 179 -8.38 6.72 -22.88
C LYS A 179 -7.62 6.03 -21.76
N GLY A 180 -8.23 6.01 -20.57
CA GLY A 180 -7.64 5.32 -19.42
C GLY A 180 -7.52 3.81 -19.67
N ALA A 181 -6.70 3.14 -18.86
CA ALA A 181 -6.54 1.69 -18.81
C ALA A 181 -7.88 0.95 -18.62
N VAL A 182 -8.89 1.69 -18.17
CA VAL A 182 -10.24 1.27 -17.85
C VAL A 182 -11.21 2.27 -18.49
N ASP A 183 -11.83 1.88 -19.61
CA ASP A 183 -13.05 2.53 -20.12
C ASP A 183 -14.25 1.71 -19.57
N GLY A 184 -14.52 1.83 -18.26
CA GLY A 184 -15.55 1.05 -17.53
C GLY A 184 -15.07 -0.22 -16.80
N MET A 185 -15.94 -0.85 -15.99
CA MET A 185 -15.67 -1.94 -15.02
C MET A 185 -15.07 -3.26 -15.57
N ASN A 186 -14.62 -3.32 -16.83
CA ASN A 186 -14.20 -4.58 -17.43
C ASN A 186 -12.76 -4.96 -17.04
N ARG A 187 -12.64 -5.90 -16.09
CA ARG A 187 -11.35 -6.39 -15.59
C ARG A 187 -10.47 -7.04 -16.66
N SER A 188 -11.04 -7.68 -17.67
CA SER A 188 -10.25 -8.31 -18.74
C SER A 188 -9.57 -7.26 -19.61
N VAL A 189 -10.25 -6.14 -19.87
CA VAL A 189 -9.70 -4.99 -20.61
C VAL A 189 -8.54 -4.38 -19.84
N PHE A 190 -8.70 -4.14 -18.54
CA PHE A 190 -7.60 -3.65 -17.70
C PHE A 190 -6.39 -4.59 -17.75
N ASN A 191 -6.61 -5.89 -17.54
CA ASN A 191 -5.54 -6.88 -17.52
C ASN A 191 -4.79 -6.97 -18.85
N ARG A 192 -5.47 -6.79 -19.99
CA ARG A 192 -4.84 -6.71 -21.31
C ARG A 192 -3.99 -5.45 -21.44
N ASN A 193 -4.56 -4.30 -21.09
CA ASN A 193 -3.88 -3.01 -21.19
C ASN A 193 -2.66 -2.92 -20.24
N PHE A 194 -2.72 -3.56 -19.07
CA PHE A 194 -1.60 -3.60 -18.13
C PHE A 194 -0.45 -4.47 -18.67
N ARG A 195 -0.75 -5.61 -19.29
CA ARG A 195 0.26 -6.42 -19.99
C ARG A 195 0.93 -5.64 -21.12
N GLU A 196 0.13 -4.95 -21.93
CA GLU A 196 0.65 -4.12 -23.02
C GLU A 196 1.55 -3.00 -22.49
N LEU A 197 1.21 -2.37 -21.36
CA LEU A 197 2.07 -1.39 -20.70
C LEU A 197 3.41 -2.03 -20.27
N LEU A 198 3.36 -3.19 -19.63
CA LEU A 198 4.56 -3.92 -19.18
C LEU A 198 5.48 -4.28 -20.35
N GLU A 199 4.91 -4.81 -21.43
CA GLU A 199 5.66 -5.24 -22.62
C GLU A 199 6.23 -4.03 -23.37
N LYS A 200 5.37 -3.10 -23.81
CA LYS A 200 5.76 -2.01 -24.71
C LYS A 200 6.60 -0.93 -24.03
N GLU A 201 6.38 -0.64 -22.75
CA GLU A 201 7.09 0.45 -22.05
C GLU A 201 8.19 -0.03 -21.11
N PHE A 202 8.11 -1.26 -20.59
CA PHE A 202 9.04 -1.77 -19.58
C PHE A 202 9.77 -3.05 -19.99
N GLN A 203 9.49 -3.57 -21.19
CA GLN A 203 10.11 -4.78 -21.73
C GLN A 203 9.90 -6.00 -20.84
N TYR A 204 8.74 -6.10 -20.20
CA TYR A 204 8.34 -7.26 -19.41
C TYR A 204 7.35 -8.13 -20.19
N VAL A 205 7.69 -9.40 -20.38
CA VAL A 205 6.83 -10.41 -21.03
C VAL A 205 6.39 -11.48 -20.04
N GLU A 206 5.14 -11.92 -20.17
CA GLU A 206 4.59 -12.99 -19.34
C GLU A 206 5.29 -14.31 -19.67
N THR A 207 5.69 -15.06 -18.63
CA THR A 207 6.37 -16.35 -18.75
C THR A 207 5.69 -17.38 -17.84
N GLN A 208 5.84 -18.67 -18.17
CA GLN A 208 5.32 -19.75 -17.33
C GLN A 208 6.21 -20.03 -16.11
N ARG A 209 7.49 -19.68 -16.18
CA ARG A 209 8.49 -19.91 -15.12
C ARG A 209 9.54 -18.80 -15.12
N LEU A 210 10.15 -18.61 -13.96
CA LEU A 210 11.31 -17.75 -13.78
C LEU A 210 12.58 -18.58 -13.92
N ASP A 211 13.55 -18.03 -14.65
CA ASP A 211 14.92 -18.52 -14.63
C ASP A 211 15.68 -17.76 -13.52
N ASP A 212 16.64 -18.42 -12.87
CA ASP A 212 17.29 -17.93 -11.63
C ASP A 212 18.11 -16.63 -11.79
N THR A 213 18.26 -16.10 -13.00
CA THR A 213 19.20 -15.01 -13.32
C THR A 213 18.54 -13.65 -13.58
N GLU A 214 17.21 -13.56 -13.61
CA GLU A 214 16.50 -12.33 -14.00
C GLU A 214 15.73 -11.70 -12.83
N THR A 215 15.69 -10.36 -12.75
CA THR A 215 14.84 -9.65 -11.79
C THR A 215 13.38 -9.66 -12.26
N PRO A 216 12.50 -10.46 -11.64
CA PRO A 216 11.17 -10.67 -12.18
C PRO A 216 10.15 -9.71 -11.57
N LEU A 217 9.08 -9.45 -12.31
CA LEU A 217 7.84 -8.95 -11.70
C LEU A 217 6.92 -10.14 -11.45
N ILE A 218 6.61 -10.37 -10.18
CA ILE A 218 5.72 -11.46 -9.75
C ILE A 218 4.45 -10.84 -9.18
N PHE A 219 3.31 -11.19 -9.77
CA PHE A 219 2.00 -10.72 -9.35
C PHE A 219 1.23 -11.85 -8.69
N MET A 220 0.59 -11.58 -7.56
CA MET A 220 -0.27 -12.54 -6.89
C MET A 220 -1.75 -12.15 -7.00
N GLY A 221 -2.56 -13.11 -7.45
CA GLY A 221 -4.01 -13.02 -7.57
C GLY A 221 -4.50 -12.21 -8.77
N ASP A 222 -3.83 -11.10 -9.07
CA ASP A 222 -4.18 -10.22 -10.18
C ASP A 222 -2.99 -9.41 -10.74
N ILE A 223 -2.94 -9.19 -12.05
CA ILE A 223 -1.86 -8.39 -12.68
C ILE A 223 -2.17 -6.91 -12.50
N SER A 224 -1.70 -6.35 -11.40
CA SER A 224 -1.95 -4.97 -10.96
C SER A 224 -0.92 -4.53 -9.92
N LEU A 225 -0.90 -3.24 -9.55
CA LEU A 225 -0.02 -2.76 -8.47
C LEU A 225 -0.31 -3.47 -7.14
N SER A 226 -1.59 -3.67 -6.80
CA SER A 226 -1.99 -4.44 -5.63
C SER A 226 -1.49 -5.89 -5.68
N GLY A 227 -1.45 -6.50 -6.87
CA GLY A 227 -0.92 -7.86 -7.05
C GLY A 227 0.58 -7.98 -6.82
N LEU A 228 1.38 -6.98 -7.24
CA LEU A 228 2.81 -6.89 -6.93
C LEU A 228 3.05 -6.83 -5.43
N VAL A 229 2.32 -5.94 -4.75
CA VAL A 229 2.43 -5.76 -3.30
C VAL A 229 1.93 -7.01 -2.55
N MET A 230 0.86 -7.64 -3.04
CA MET A 230 0.32 -8.85 -2.42
C MET A 230 1.31 -10.01 -2.44
N TYR A 231 2.08 -10.16 -3.52
CA TYR A 231 3.11 -11.20 -3.60
C TYR A 231 4.13 -11.08 -2.46
N VAL A 232 4.64 -9.87 -2.20
CA VAL A 232 5.62 -9.64 -1.11
C VAL A 232 4.98 -9.82 0.26
N ILE A 233 3.73 -9.37 0.44
CA ILE A 233 3.03 -9.59 1.70
C ILE A 233 2.86 -11.09 1.97
N ASP A 234 2.47 -11.88 0.98
CA ASP A 234 2.34 -13.33 1.10
C ASP A 234 3.69 -14.00 1.35
N SER A 235 4.76 -13.63 0.62
CA SER A 235 6.08 -14.24 0.81
C SER A 235 6.64 -14.03 2.22
N VAL A 236 6.32 -12.90 2.86
CA VAL A 236 6.76 -12.61 4.23
C VAL A 236 5.90 -13.33 5.28
N TYR A 237 4.58 -13.40 5.06
CA TYR A 237 3.63 -13.74 6.13
C TYR A 237 2.84 -15.04 5.94
N ASN A 238 2.93 -15.71 4.79
CA ASN A 238 2.11 -16.89 4.51
C ASN A 238 2.36 -18.09 5.43
N ASN A 239 3.54 -18.15 6.05
CA ASN A 239 3.97 -19.19 6.97
C ASN A 239 4.08 -18.67 8.42
N THR A 240 3.44 -17.55 8.74
CA THR A 240 3.37 -16.99 10.10
C THR A 240 1.92 -16.98 10.61
N GLU A 241 1.73 -16.56 11.86
CA GLU A 241 0.39 -16.34 12.42
C GLU A 241 -0.30 -15.06 11.92
N THR A 242 0.38 -14.25 11.10
CA THR A 242 -0.15 -13.01 10.57
C THR A 242 -1.25 -13.29 9.56
N LEU A 243 -2.42 -12.69 9.78
CA LEU A 243 -3.54 -12.81 8.86
C LEU A 243 -3.41 -11.82 7.70
N ILE A 244 -3.49 -12.34 6.47
CA ILE A 244 -3.36 -11.53 5.26
C ILE A 244 -4.74 -11.30 4.63
N TYR A 245 -5.04 -10.04 4.33
CA TYR A 245 -6.30 -9.60 3.72
C TYR A 245 -6.07 -8.56 2.61
N LYS A 246 -7.12 -8.37 1.80
CA LYS A 246 -7.21 -7.31 0.80
C LYS A 246 -8.46 -6.47 0.99
N THR A 247 -8.37 -5.18 0.67
CA THR A 247 -9.48 -4.22 0.65
C THR A 247 -9.40 -3.32 -0.58
N SER A 248 -10.43 -2.50 -0.81
CA SER A 248 -10.37 -1.41 -1.78
C SER A 248 -9.53 -0.26 -1.21
N HIS A 249 -8.91 0.54 -2.07
CA HIS A 249 -8.15 1.69 -1.61
C HIS A 249 -9.03 2.69 -0.82
N PRO A 250 -8.52 3.33 0.26
CA PRO A 250 -9.31 4.20 1.13
C PRO A 250 -10.07 5.32 0.43
N SER A 251 -9.50 5.87 -0.63
CA SER A 251 -10.16 6.90 -1.45
C SER A 251 -11.47 6.44 -2.11
N ALA A 252 -11.67 5.13 -2.30
CA ALA A 252 -12.90 4.58 -2.87
C ALA A 252 -14.04 4.42 -1.84
N TRP A 253 -13.75 4.51 -0.54
CA TRP A 253 -14.71 4.18 0.53
C TRP A 253 -15.86 5.18 0.66
N ARG A 254 -15.78 6.33 -0.02
CA ARG A 254 -16.90 7.28 -0.14
C ARG A 254 -18.12 6.68 -0.82
N ASN A 255 -17.88 5.92 -1.89
CA ASN A 255 -18.95 5.48 -2.80
C ASN A 255 -19.44 4.07 -2.46
N LYS A 256 -18.59 3.29 -1.79
CA LYS A 256 -18.85 1.91 -1.43
C LYS A 256 -18.04 1.58 -0.18
N ALA A 257 -18.69 1.00 0.83
CA ALA A 257 -17.98 0.52 2.02
C ALA A 257 -16.79 -0.38 1.63
N PRO A 258 -15.68 -0.36 2.40
CA PRO A 258 -14.55 -1.23 2.14
C PRO A 258 -14.99 -2.69 2.10
N TYR A 259 -14.52 -3.44 1.12
CA TYR A 259 -14.61 -4.89 1.21
C TYR A 259 -13.40 -5.39 2.00
N VAL A 260 -13.56 -6.48 2.75
CA VAL A 260 -12.42 -7.17 3.35
C VAL A 260 -12.52 -8.60 2.89
N GLY A 261 -11.50 -9.07 2.19
CA GLY A 261 -11.53 -10.37 1.56
C GLY A 261 -10.19 -11.08 1.63
N ARG A 262 -10.25 -12.41 1.46
CA ARG A 262 -9.09 -13.21 1.11
C ARG A 262 -8.67 -12.89 -0.32
N TYR A 263 -7.44 -13.26 -0.65
CA TYR A 263 -6.85 -13.08 -1.97
C TYR A 263 -6.61 -14.44 -2.60
N ASN A 264 -6.54 -14.45 -3.92
CA ASN A 264 -6.14 -15.62 -4.69
C ASN A 264 -4.61 -15.70 -4.73
N ARG A 265 -4.07 -16.91 -4.61
CA ARG A 265 -2.62 -17.18 -4.64
C ARG A 265 -2.07 -17.54 -6.03
N ASN A 266 -2.88 -17.44 -7.09
CA ASN A 266 -2.39 -17.60 -8.45
C ASN A 266 -1.25 -16.61 -8.72
N LEU A 267 -0.14 -17.13 -9.24
CA LEU A 267 1.05 -16.34 -9.57
C LEU A 267 1.08 -16.06 -11.07
N TYR A 268 1.50 -14.85 -11.42
CA TYR A 268 1.80 -14.44 -12.79
C TYR A 268 3.23 -13.92 -12.82
N TYR A 269 4.04 -14.49 -13.71
CA TYR A 269 5.46 -14.18 -13.80
C TYR A 269 5.74 -13.36 -15.03
N PHE A 270 6.49 -12.29 -14.86
CA PHE A 270 6.94 -11.44 -15.96
C PHE A 270 8.46 -11.30 -15.88
N LYS A 271 9.11 -11.58 -17.00
CA LYS A 271 10.54 -11.43 -17.14
C LYS A 271 10.90 -10.27 -18.03
N LYS A 272 12.01 -9.61 -17.70
CA LYS A 272 12.55 -8.54 -18.53
C LYS A 272 13.31 -9.16 -19.70
N TYR A 273 13.05 -8.71 -20.92
CA TYR A 273 13.84 -9.13 -22.08
C TYR A 273 14.69 -7.95 -22.58
N GLU A 274 15.91 -8.26 -23.00
CA GLU A 274 16.74 -7.31 -23.74
C GLU A 274 16.40 -7.43 -25.24
N LEU A 275 16.35 -6.29 -25.92
CA LEU A 275 16.21 -6.21 -27.39
C LEU A 275 17.57 -6.39 -28.07
#